data_AF-A0AAW2WLU5-F1
#
_entry.id   AF-A0AAW2WLU5-F1
#
_cell.length_a   1.000
_cell.length_b   1.000
_cell.length_c   1.000
_cell.angle_alpha   90.00
_cell.angle_beta   90.00
_cell.angle_gamma   90.00
#
_symmetry.space_group_name_H-M   'P 1'
#
loop_
_entity.id
_entity.type
_entity.pdbx_description
1 polymer ?
#
loop_
_entity_poly.entity_id
_entity_poly.type
_entity_poly.pdbx_seq_one_letter_code
_entity_poly.pdbx_strand_id
1 'polypeptide(L)'
;MYRQMVSNSRTARLFFGSPYRRGDDPNPGSGSIENIPHGPVHVWTGDRTQPNFEDMGNFYSAGRDPIFYAHHSNIDRLWSVWKTLGGRRQDIADRDFLDASFIFYDENAQMVRVKVRDCLDHTKLGYAYQDVEIPWLDSRPTPRVSSVVRKLKKLGRANAADTHGPKDVFPAKLDKVLKVMVKRPKKKRSKKEKDELEEILVIEGIELDRDVYAKFDVYINDEDDVVTTPENTEFAGSFVNVPHKHKNGKKIKTQLRLSITEIMEDLDADDDDHVLVTLVPTNAGDAVTVHGIKIELDD
;
A
#
# COMPACT_ATOMS: atom_id res chain seq x y z
N MET A 1 -2.84 -11.10 -3.00
CA MET A 1 -3.65 -11.03 -1.77
C MET A 1 -2.80 -11.19 -0.51
N TYR A 2 -2.06 -12.30 -0.32
CA TYR A 2 -1.20 -12.52 0.86
C TYR A 2 -0.39 -11.28 1.25
N ARG A 3 0.41 -10.74 0.33
CA ARG A 3 1.26 -9.56 0.59
C ARG A 3 0.47 -8.38 1.16
N GLN A 4 -0.72 -8.10 0.63
CA GLN A 4 -1.52 -6.96 1.05
C GLN A 4 -2.22 -7.21 2.39
N MET A 5 -2.73 -8.41 2.64
CA MET A 5 -3.46 -8.76 3.86
C MET A 5 -2.56 -9.15 5.04
N VAL A 6 -1.37 -9.68 4.75
CA VAL A 6 -0.45 -10.26 5.74
C VAL A 6 0.76 -9.36 5.92
N SER A 7 1.64 -9.25 4.92
CA SER A 7 2.94 -8.56 5.03
C SER A 7 2.77 -7.05 5.16
N ASN A 8 2.08 -6.40 4.21
CA ASN A 8 1.82 -4.95 4.18
C ASN A 8 0.65 -4.51 5.09
N SER A 9 0.19 -5.36 6.00
CA SER A 9 -0.91 -5.05 6.94
C SER A 9 -0.68 -5.67 8.31
N ARG A 10 0.53 -5.57 8.84
CA ARG A 10 0.84 -6.09 10.18
C ARG A 10 0.29 -5.22 11.31
N THR A 11 0.03 -3.94 11.02
CA THR A 11 -0.45 -2.94 11.99
C THR A 11 -1.69 -2.23 11.47
N ALA A 12 -2.44 -1.59 12.37
CA ALA A 12 -3.63 -0.82 12.01
C ALA A 12 -3.30 0.29 10.99
N ARG A 13 -2.20 1.02 11.20
CA ARG A 13 -1.80 2.11 10.30
C ARG A 13 -1.45 1.64 8.89
N LEU A 14 -0.83 0.47 8.76
CA LEU A 14 -0.55 -0.14 7.46
C LEU A 14 -1.83 -0.61 6.74
N PHE A 15 -2.83 -1.09 7.50
CA PHE A 15 -4.09 -1.58 6.95
C PHE A 15 -5.07 -0.45 6.58
N PHE A 16 -5.35 0.46 7.51
CA PHE A 16 -6.34 1.54 7.36
C PHE A 16 -5.79 2.79 6.69
N GLY A 17 -4.47 3.00 6.76
CA GLY A 17 -3.82 4.20 6.24
C GLY A 17 -3.49 5.24 7.30
N SER A 18 -3.08 6.41 6.83
CA SER A 18 -2.61 7.51 7.68
C SER A 18 -3.77 8.30 8.28
N PRO A 19 -3.62 8.87 9.48
CA PRO A 19 -4.67 9.67 10.09
C PRO A 19 -5.09 10.84 9.21
N TYR A 20 -6.40 11.10 9.16
CA TYR A 20 -6.98 12.27 8.52
C TYR A 20 -7.88 13.01 9.51
N ARG A 21 -7.48 14.20 9.93
CA ARG A 21 -8.18 15.01 10.94
C ARG A 21 -8.65 16.34 10.36
N ARG A 22 -9.52 17.00 11.12
CA ARG A 22 -10.00 18.35 10.76
C ARG A 22 -8.81 19.31 10.68
N GLY A 23 -8.63 19.93 9.52
CA GLY A 23 -7.56 20.88 9.27
C GLY A 23 -6.39 20.29 8.49
N ASP A 24 -6.35 18.97 8.33
CA ASP A 24 -5.31 18.31 7.53
C ASP A 24 -5.54 18.50 6.03
N ASP A 25 -4.45 18.48 5.28
CA ASP A 25 -4.49 18.38 3.83
C ASP A 25 -5.04 17.01 3.38
N PRO A 26 -5.76 16.95 2.26
CA PRO A 26 -6.34 15.70 1.78
C PRO A 26 -5.27 14.71 1.31
N ASN A 27 -5.62 13.42 1.31
CA ASN A 27 -4.79 12.28 0.90
C ASN A 27 -3.54 12.06 1.79
N PRO A 28 -3.69 11.83 3.10
CA PRO A 28 -2.56 11.66 4.02
C PRO A 28 -1.74 10.38 3.80
N GLY A 29 -2.21 9.45 2.95
CA GLY A 29 -1.59 8.16 2.67
C GLY A 29 -2.57 7.02 2.91
N SER A 30 -2.88 6.28 1.85
CA SER A 30 -3.85 5.17 1.88
C SER A 30 -3.31 3.95 2.62
N GLY A 31 -4.24 3.11 3.08
CA GLY A 31 -3.94 1.78 3.59
C GLY A 31 -3.58 0.80 2.47
N SER A 32 -3.04 -0.35 2.86
CA SER A 32 -2.63 -1.41 1.94
C SER A 32 -3.77 -1.87 1.01
N ILE A 33 -4.97 -2.08 1.55
CA ILE A 33 -6.14 -2.63 0.83
C ILE A 33 -6.81 -1.59 -0.05
N GLU A 34 -6.92 -0.34 0.42
CA GLU A 34 -7.41 0.80 -0.37
C GLU A 34 -6.53 1.00 -1.62
N ASN A 35 -5.22 0.82 -1.48
CA ASN A 35 -4.30 0.86 -2.60
C ASN A 35 -4.41 -0.38 -3.50
N ILE A 36 -4.16 -1.59 -2.96
CA ILE A 36 -4.27 -2.87 -3.69
C ILE A 36 -4.90 -3.92 -2.76
N PRO A 37 -6.00 -4.58 -3.15
CA PRO A 37 -6.51 -4.73 -4.52
C PRO A 37 -7.59 -3.71 -4.96
N HIS A 38 -8.06 -2.83 -4.07
CA HIS A 38 -9.17 -1.92 -4.37
C HIS A 38 -8.93 -1.07 -5.64
N GLY A 39 -7.82 -0.33 -5.68
CA GLY A 39 -7.51 0.53 -6.84
C GLY A 39 -7.46 -0.23 -8.18
N PRO A 40 -6.73 -1.34 -8.28
CA PRO A 40 -6.71 -2.17 -9.49
C PRO A 40 -8.07 -2.68 -9.95
N VAL A 41 -8.98 -3.07 -9.03
CA VAL A 41 -10.32 -3.54 -9.42
C VAL A 41 -11.14 -2.40 -10.03
N HIS A 42 -11.10 -1.21 -9.45
CA HIS A 42 -11.72 -0.02 -10.06
C HIS A 42 -11.25 0.22 -11.49
N VAL A 43 -9.93 0.27 -11.68
CA VAL A 43 -9.32 0.57 -13.00
C VAL A 43 -9.53 -0.56 -14.00
N TRP A 44 -9.58 -1.81 -13.54
CA TRP A 44 -9.83 -2.96 -14.41
C TRP A 44 -11.28 -3.01 -14.89
N THR A 45 -12.24 -2.68 -14.02
CA THR A 45 -13.67 -2.73 -14.35
C THR A 45 -14.14 -1.50 -15.15
N GLY A 46 -13.51 -0.33 -14.98
CA GLY A 46 -13.86 0.88 -15.73
C GLY A 46 -13.67 0.76 -17.25
N ASP A 47 -14.56 1.40 -18.02
CA ASP A 47 -14.50 1.39 -19.49
C ASP A 47 -13.50 2.42 -20.00
N ARG A 48 -12.38 1.94 -20.55
CA ARG A 48 -11.31 2.79 -21.10
C ARG A 48 -11.71 3.59 -22.34
N THR A 49 -12.87 3.31 -22.93
CA THR A 49 -13.40 4.07 -24.07
C THR A 49 -14.23 5.28 -23.62
N GLN A 50 -14.61 5.34 -22.35
CA GLN A 50 -15.25 6.52 -21.76
C GLN A 50 -14.22 7.62 -21.49
N PRO A 51 -14.61 8.90 -21.57
CA PRO A 51 -13.70 10.03 -21.46
C PRO A 51 -12.93 10.09 -20.13
N ASN A 52 -13.44 9.48 -19.05
CA ASN A 52 -12.83 9.52 -17.72
C ASN A 52 -12.78 8.15 -17.05
N PHE A 53 -12.83 7.05 -17.81
CA PHE A 53 -12.86 5.66 -17.32
C PHE A 53 -14.15 5.28 -16.57
N GLU A 54 -15.27 5.92 -16.88
CA GLU A 54 -16.56 5.59 -16.28
C GLU A 54 -16.98 4.12 -16.50
N ASP A 55 -17.79 3.52 -15.64
CA ASP A 55 -18.19 4.07 -14.34
C ASP A 55 -17.15 3.74 -13.25
N MET A 56 -16.75 2.47 -13.12
CA MET A 56 -15.89 1.98 -12.03
C MET A 56 -14.49 2.60 -11.98
N GLY A 57 -13.92 3.06 -13.10
CA GLY A 57 -12.56 3.58 -13.16
C GLY A 57 -12.40 5.02 -12.67
N ASN A 58 -13.49 5.67 -12.23
CA ASN A 58 -13.45 7.01 -11.65
C ASN A 58 -14.37 7.11 -10.42
N PHE A 59 -13.86 7.65 -9.31
CA PHE A 59 -14.65 7.69 -8.08
C PHE A 59 -15.92 8.54 -8.15
N TYR A 60 -16.04 9.52 -9.06
CA TYR A 60 -17.31 10.28 -9.18
C TYR A 60 -18.44 9.46 -9.84
N SER A 61 -18.08 8.43 -10.60
CA SER A 61 -19.01 7.61 -11.38
C SER A 61 -19.13 6.19 -10.85
N ALA A 62 -18.16 5.70 -10.07
CA ALA A 62 -18.09 4.29 -9.67
C ALA A 62 -19.39 3.76 -9.07
N GLY A 63 -20.03 4.50 -8.17
CA GLY A 63 -21.30 4.10 -7.54
C GLY A 63 -22.52 4.02 -8.47
N ARG A 64 -22.39 4.41 -9.76
CA ARG A 64 -23.42 4.25 -10.79
C ARG A 64 -23.47 2.82 -11.34
N ASP A 65 -22.35 2.10 -11.29
CA ASP A 65 -22.30 0.68 -11.62
C ASP A 65 -22.67 -0.14 -10.38
N PRO A 66 -23.73 -0.99 -10.42
CA PRO A 66 -24.11 -1.83 -9.29
C PRO A 66 -22.99 -2.74 -8.76
N ILE A 67 -21.99 -3.10 -9.59
CA ILE A 67 -20.87 -3.94 -9.15
C ILE A 67 -19.98 -3.25 -8.10
N PHE A 68 -20.02 -1.91 -8.03
CA PHE A 68 -19.33 -1.12 -7.01
C PHE A 68 -19.64 -1.61 -5.60
N TYR A 69 -20.93 -1.85 -5.31
CA TYR A 69 -21.37 -2.27 -3.98
C TYR A 69 -20.92 -3.71 -3.66
N ALA A 70 -20.89 -4.60 -4.65
CA ALA A 70 -20.34 -5.96 -4.48
C ALA A 70 -18.82 -5.94 -4.28
N HIS A 71 -18.11 -5.07 -5.00
CA HIS A 71 -16.68 -4.85 -4.80
C HIS A 71 -16.39 -4.37 -3.36
N HIS A 72 -17.06 -3.30 -2.92
CA HIS A 72 -16.88 -2.76 -1.57
C HIS A 72 -17.38 -3.70 -0.47
N SER A 73 -18.37 -4.55 -0.76
CA SER A 73 -18.76 -5.62 0.17
C SER A 73 -17.60 -6.60 0.43
N ASN A 74 -16.81 -6.95 -0.58
CA ASN A 74 -15.62 -7.77 -0.34
C ASN A 74 -14.47 -6.96 0.31
N ILE A 75 -14.35 -5.66 0.06
CA ILE A 75 -13.39 -4.80 0.79
C ILE A 75 -13.72 -4.75 2.29
N ASP A 76 -15.00 -4.61 2.65
CA ASP A 76 -15.47 -4.66 4.04
C ASP A 76 -15.23 -6.06 4.67
N ARG A 77 -15.49 -7.13 3.91
CA ARG A 77 -15.13 -8.50 4.33
C ARG A 77 -13.64 -8.63 4.65
N LEU A 78 -12.76 -8.02 3.86
CA LEU A 78 -11.32 -8.10 4.11
C LEU A 78 -10.94 -7.46 5.45
N TRP A 79 -11.61 -6.42 5.92
CA TRP A 79 -11.40 -5.91 7.27
C TRP A 79 -11.73 -6.97 8.33
N SER A 80 -12.88 -7.63 8.20
CA SER A 80 -13.26 -8.72 9.11
C SER A 80 -12.24 -9.87 9.10
N VAL A 81 -11.80 -10.31 7.92
CA VAL A 81 -10.76 -11.34 7.77
C VAL A 81 -9.44 -10.90 8.38
N TRP A 82 -9.00 -9.66 8.14
CA TRP A 82 -7.71 -9.14 8.62
C TRP A 82 -7.56 -9.25 10.14
N LYS A 83 -8.64 -8.96 10.89
CA LYS A 83 -8.67 -9.08 12.36
C LYS A 83 -8.49 -10.52 12.85
N THR A 84 -8.88 -11.51 12.06
CA THR A 84 -8.72 -12.93 12.41
C THR A 84 -7.29 -13.45 12.26
N LEU A 85 -6.42 -12.73 11.54
CA LEU A 85 -5.05 -13.15 11.25
C LEU A 85 -4.08 -12.97 12.44
N GLY A 86 -4.56 -12.43 13.57
CA GLY A 86 -3.80 -12.27 14.80
C GLY A 86 -2.65 -11.25 14.72
N GLY A 87 -1.79 -11.26 15.73
CA GLY A 87 -0.70 -10.28 15.89
C GLY A 87 -1.22 -8.89 16.27
N ARG A 88 -0.58 -7.84 15.73
CA ARG A 88 -0.93 -6.42 15.95
C ARG A 88 -2.10 -5.93 15.06
N ARG A 89 -2.90 -6.85 14.52
CA ARG A 89 -4.03 -6.55 13.63
C ARG A 89 -5.29 -6.24 14.42
N GLN A 90 -5.34 -5.02 14.94
CA GLN A 90 -6.43 -4.53 15.79
C GLN A 90 -7.01 -3.23 15.23
N ASP A 91 -8.28 -2.96 15.54
CA ASP A 91 -8.92 -1.71 15.16
C ASP A 91 -8.20 -0.49 15.78
N ILE A 92 -8.28 0.66 15.11
CA ILE A 92 -7.68 1.91 15.59
C ILE A 92 -8.39 2.36 16.88
N ALA A 93 -7.62 2.52 17.97
CA ALA A 93 -8.12 3.00 19.26
C ALA A 93 -8.09 4.52 19.42
N ASP A 94 -7.54 5.26 18.45
CA ASP A 94 -7.44 6.72 18.47
C ASP A 94 -8.82 7.37 18.54
N ARG A 95 -9.00 8.32 19.46
CA ARG A 95 -10.31 8.96 19.67
C ARG A 95 -10.75 9.81 18.49
N ASP A 96 -9.84 10.48 17.80
CA ASP A 96 -10.23 11.27 16.63
C ASP A 96 -10.79 10.39 15.52
N PHE A 97 -10.23 9.18 15.34
CA PHE A 97 -10.78 8.17 14.44
C PHE A 97 -12.14 7.65 14.91
N LEU A 98 -12.24 7.20 16.16
CA LEU A 98 -13.47 6.61 16.72
C LEU A 98 -14.64 7.61 16.80
N ASP A 99 -14.34 8.90 16.93
CA ASP A 99 -15.32 9.96 17.12
C ASP A 99 -15.71 10.65 15.80
N ALA A 100 -14.94 10.41 14.73
CA ALA A 100 -15.26 10.83 13.38
C ALA A 100 -16.68 10.37 13.01
N SER A 101 -17.43 11.26 12.37
CA SER A 101 -18.84 11.02 12.07
C SER A 101 -19.18 11.38 10.63
N PHE A 102 -20.08 10.59 10.07
CA PHE A 102 -20.61 10.78 8.72
C PHE A 102 -22.13 10.90 8.77
N ILE A 103 -22.73 11.43 7.71
CA ILE A 103 -24.19 11.56 7.59
C ILE A 103 -24.63 10.77 6.36
N PHE A 104 -25.59 9.87 6.55
CA PHE A 104 -26.21 9.08 5.49
C PHE A 104 -27.74 9.24 5.54
N TYR A 105 -28.40 8.99 4.42
CA TYR A 105 -29.84 8.73 4.42
C TYR A 105 -30.07 7.25 4.74
N ASP A 106 -31.01 6.96 5.63
CA ASP A 106 -31.49 5.61 5.88
C ASP A 106 -32.59 5.19 4.88
N GLU A 107 -33.14 3.98 5.05
CA GLU A 107 -34.21 3.44 4.21
C GLU A 107 -35.55 4.21 4.32
N ASN A 108 -35.70 5.06 5.35
CA ASN A 108 -36.86 5.93 5.59
C ASN A 108 -36.61 7.37 5.13
N ALA A 109 -35.54 7.58 4.35
CA ALA A 109 -35.08 8.89 3.89
C ALA A 109 -34.81 9.90 5.03
N GLN A 110 -34.43 9.41 6.21
CA GLN A 110 -33.99 10.24 7.33
C GLN A 110 -32.48 10.42 7.33
N MET A 111 -32.02 11.63 7.65
CA MET A 111 -30.59 11.89 7.81
C MET A 111 -30.11 11.37 9.16
N VAL A 112 -29.23 10.37 9.14
CA VAL A 112 -28.66 9.75 10.34
C VAL A 112 -27.18 10.06 10.42
N ARG A 113 -26.73 10.52 11.60
CA ARG A 113 -25.32 10.69 11.91
C ARG A 113 -24.78 9.41 12.52
N VAL A 114 -23.76 8.82 11.92
CA VAL A 114 -23.07 7.62 12.41
C VAL A 114 -21.65 7.95 12.83
N LYS A 115 -21.07 7.17 13.75
CA LYS A 115 -19.66 7.28 14.14
C LYS A 115 -18.90 6.02 13.77
N VAL A 116 -17.61 6.17 13.51
CA VAL A 116 -16.71 5.04 13.19
C VAL A 116 -16.73 3.96 14.26
N ARG A 117 -16.72 4.36 15.54
CA ARG A 117 -16.74 3.40 16.66
C ARG A 117 -17.93 2.42 16.63
N ASP A 118 -19.04 2.81 16.00
CA ASP A 118 -20.28 2.03 15.99
C ASP A 118 -20.30 1.00 14.85
N CYS A 119 -19.32 1.02 13.93
CA CYS A 119 -19.20 0.06 12.83
C CYS A 119 -18.02 -0.92 12.94
N LEU A 120 -17.26 -0.90 14.04
CA LEU A 120 -16.12 -1.81 14.24
C LEU A 120 -16.53 -3.29 14.31
N ASP A 121 -17.77 -3.57 14.69
CA ASP A 121 -18.34 -4.90 14.83
C ASP A 121 -19.57 -5.03 13.93
N HIS A 122 -19.39 -5.65 12.77
CA HIS A 122 -20.44 -5.86 11.77
C HIS A 122 -21.64 -6.66 12.32
N THR A 123 -21.43 -7.49 13.36
CA THR A 123 -22.53 -8.28 13.95
C THR A 123 -23.52 -7.41 14.71
N LYS A 124 -23.06 -6.29 15.29
CA LYS A 124 -23.94 -5.28 15.91
C LYS A 124 -24.73 -4.49 14.88
N LEU A 125 -24.26 -4.46 13.64
CA LEU A 125 -24.98 -3.90 12.48
C LEU A 125 -25.94 -4.92 11.85
N GLY A 126 -26.01 -6.15 12.37
CA GLY A 126 -26.98 -7.16 11.94
C GLY A 126 -26.60 -7.94 10.68
N TYR A 127 -25.32 -7.93 10.28
CA TYR A 127 -24.85 -8.73 9.14
C TYR A 127 -23.58 -9.53 9.45
N ALA A 128 -23.30 -10.52 8.61
CA ALA A 128 -22.06 -11.27 8.58
C ALA A 128 -21.79 -11.80 7.17
N TYR A 129 -20.54 -12.16 6.89
CA TYR A 129 -20.15 -12.80 5.64
C TYR A 129 -20.27 -14.30 5.75
N GLN A 130 -20.66 -14.95 4.64
CA GLN A 130 -20.54 -16.39 4.53
C GLN A 130 -19.07 -16.80 4.63
N ASP A 131 -18.79 -17.80 5.46
CA ASP A 131 -17.47 -18.42 5.54
C ASP A 131 -17.17 -19.15 4.24
N VAL A 132 -16.07 -18.73 3.61
CA VAL A 132 -15.54 -19.32 2.38
C VAL A 132 -14.04 -19.48 2.54
N GLU A 133 -13.47 -20.42 1.78
CA GLU A 133 -12.04 -20.67 1.78
C GLU A 133 -11.25 -19.38 1.47
N ILE A 134 -10.10 -19.23 2.13
CA ILE A 134 -9.19 -18.12 1.94
C ILE A 134 -7.87 -18.66 1.35
N PRO A 135 -7.85 -18.99 0.04
CA PRO A 135 -6.76 -19.75 -0.57
C PRO A 135 -5.42 -18.99 -0.61
N TRP A 136 -5.46 -17.67 -0.42
CA TRP A 136 -4.26 -16.84 -0.43
C TRP A 136 -3.49 -16.82 0.89
N LEU A 137 -3.98 -17.48 1.95
CA LEU A 137 -3.29 -17.49 3.25
C LEU A 137 -1.90 -18.15 3.18
N ASP A 138 -1.75 -19.16 2.33
CA ASP A 138 -0.49 -19.89 2.14
C ASP A 138 0.31 -19.42 0.91
N SER A 139 -0.10 -18.30 0.31
CA SER A 139 0.53 -17.74 -0.90
C SER A 139 1.65 -16.73 -0.58
N ARG A 140 2.53 -17.05 0.37
CA ARG A 140 3.68 -16.20 0.71
C ARG A 140 4.63 -16.10 -0.50
N PRO A 141 5.06 -14.89 -0.90
CA PRO A 141 6.03 -14.71 -1.97
C PRO A 141 7.33 -15.47 -1.70
N THR A 142 7.99 -15.93 -2.76
CA THR A 142 9.29 -16.62 -2.64
C THR A 142 10.42 -15.80 -3.26
N PRO A 143 11.64 -15.81 -2.69
CA PRO A 143 12.75 -15.07 -3.25
C PRO A 143 13.07 -15.54 -4.67
N ARG A 144 13.30 -14.60 -5.60
CA ARG A 144 13.61 -14.93 -7.00
C ARG A 144 14.86 -15.81 -7.15
N VAL A 145 15.86 -15.56 -6.29
CA VAL A 145 17.09 -16.36 -6.21
C VAL A 145 17.32 -16.85 -4.79
N SER A 146 17.78 -18.09 -4.67
CA SER A 146 18.07 -18.70 -3.37
C SER A 146 19.15 -17.93 -2.60
N SER A 147 19.09 -18.02 -1.27
CA SER A 147 20.03 -17.35 -0.37
C SER A 147 21.49 -17.74 -0.64
N VAL A 148 21.75 -18.99 -1.04
CA VAL A 148 23.10 -19.49 -1.40
C VAL A 148 23.64 -18.77 -2.63
N VAL A 149 22.84 -18.69 -3.71
CA VAL A 149 23.23 -18.01 -4.95
C VAL A 149 23.47 -16.53 -4.70
N ARG A 150 22.66 -15.91 -3.85
CA ARG A 150 22.78 -14.50 -3.47
C ARG A 150 24.06 -14.20 -2.69
N LYS A 151 24.41 -15.03 -1.70
CA LYS A 151 25.67 -14.92 -0.97
C LYS A 151 26.88 -15.02 -1.90
N LEU A 152 26.85 -15.96 -2.84
CA LEU A 152 27.90 -16.10 -3.86
C LEU A 152 28.00 -14.86 -4.76
N LYS A 153 26.87 -14.30 -5.21
CA LYS A 153 26.87 -13.03 -5.98
C LYS A 153 27.41 -11.85 -5.18
N LYS A 154 27.06 -11.74 -3.90
CA LYS A 154 27.54 -10.68 -2.98
C LYS A 154 29.05 -10.77 -2.73
N LEU A 155 29.60 -11.99 -2.63
CA LEU A 155 31.04 -12.23 -2.55
C LEU A 155 31.78 -11.88 -3.85
N GLY A 156 31.12 -12.01 -5.01
CA GLY A 156 31.68 -11.66 -6.32
C GLY A 156 31.52 -10.18 -6.72
N ARG A 157 30.66 -9.42 -6.05
CA ARG A 157 30.46 -7.98 -6.28
C ARG A 157 31.31 -7.17 -5.30
N ALA A 158 32.52 -6.81 -5.73
CA ALA A 158 33.26 -5.73 -5.10
C ALA A 158 32.51 -4.41 -5.37
N ASN A 159 31.91 -3.83 -4.32
CA ASN A 159 31.42 -2.45 -4.24
C ASN A 159 30.72 -1.91 -5.50
N ALA A 160 29.39 -2.06 -5.59
CA ALA A 160 28.59 -1.11 -6.37
C ALA A 160 28.45 0.20 -5.57
N ALA A 161 29.57 0.94 -5.47
CA ALA A 161 29.69 2.22 -4.78
C ALA A 161 29.02 3.40 -5.54
N ASP A 162 28.26 3.12 -6.61
CA ASP A 162 27.67 4.14 -7.49
C ASP A 162 26.14 4.23 -7.39
N THR A 163 25.55 3.97 -6.22
CA THR A 163 24.12 4.21 -6.02
C THR A 163 23.88 5.37 -5.08
N HIS A 164 23.31 6.42 -5.67
CA HIS A 164 22.91 7.67 -5.05
C HIS A 164 21.96 7.44 -3.87
N GLY A 165 22.16 8.19 -2.79
CA GLY A 165 21.25 8.20 -1.65
C GLY A 165 19.97 8.97 -1.95
N PRO A 166 18.94 8.95 -1.08
CA PRO A 166 17.67 9.60 -1.36
C PRO A 166 17.79 11.11 -1.65
N LYS A 167 18.72 11.80 -1.00
CA LYS A 167 18.95 13.24 -1.21
C LYS A 167 19.56 13.59 -2.57
N ASP A 168 20.26 12.65 -3.17
CA ASP A 168 20.90 12.82 -4.47
C ASP A 168 19.92 12.53 -5.62
N VAL A 169 18.89 11.72 -5.35
CA VAL A 169 17.88 11.30 -6.32
C VAL A 169 16.63 12.17 -6.28
N PHE A 170 16.14 12.56 -5.09
CA PHE A 170 14.84 13.20 -4.93
C PHE A 170 14.93 14.71 -4.60
N PRO A 171 13.97 15.54 -5.05
CA PRO A 171 12.75 15.17 -5.77
C PRO A 171 13.01 14.77 -7.23
N ALA A 172 12.31 13.74 -7.72
CA ALA A 172 12.42 13.27 -9.10
C ALA A 172 11.07 12.88 -9.69
N LYS A 173 10.92 13.17 -10.98
CA LYS A 173 9.83 12.65 -11.81
C LYS A 173 10.10 11.17 -12.10
N LEU A 174 9.07 10.35 -12.07
CA LEU A 174 9.17 8.90 -12.27
C LEU A 174 8.97 8.51 -13.74
N ASP A 175 9.63 9.22 -14.66
CA ASP A 175 9.57 8.97 -16.11
C ASP A 175 10.42 7.77 -16.57
N LYS A 176 11.26 7.24 -15.67
CA LYS A 176 12.11 6.07 -15.86
C LYS A 176 12.26 5.30 -14.55
N VAL A 177 12.90 4.13 -14.63
CA VAL A 177 13.28 3.35 -13.45
C VAL A 177 14.26 4.17 -12.60
N LEU A 178 13.94 4.34 -11.31
CA LEU A 178 14.82 4.96 -10.33
C LEU A 178 15.35 3.91 -9.36
N LYS A 179 16.65 3.93 -9.09
CA LYS A 179 17.35 3.07 -8.15
C LYS A 179 18.00 3.93 -7.09
N VAL A 180 17.77 3.64 -5.81
CA VAL A 180 18.25 4.43 -4.68
C VAL A 180 18.66 3.54 -3.54
N MET A 181 19.80 3.84 -2.91
CA MET A 181 20.24 3.13 -1.70
C MET A 181 19.66 3.82 -0.47
N VAL A 182 18.79 3.11 0.25
CA VAL A 182 18.11 3.66 1.43
C VAL A 182 18.73 3.07 2.68
N LYS A 183 19.19 3.96 3.56
CA LYS A 183 19.78 3.58 4.85
C LYS A 183 18.70 3.00 5.76
N ARG A 184 19.00 1.85 6.38
CA ARG A 184 18.13 1.23 7.38
C ARG A 184 18.36 1.85 8.76
N PRO A 185 17.32 2.00 9.59
CA PRO A 185 17.46 2.55 10.93
C PRO A 185 18.19 1.60 11.89
N LYS A 186 18.02 0.28 11.69
CA LYS A 186 18.65 -0.75 12.54
C LYS A 186 18.78 -2.09 11.80
N LYS A 187 19.98 -2.66 11.82
CA LYS A 187 20.27 -4.03 11.35
C LYS A 187 20.18 -5.06 12.47
N LYS A 188 20.13 -6.35 12.10
CA LYS A 188 20.15 -7.51 13.02
C LYS A 188 19.16 -7.39 14.18
N ARG A 189 17.93 -6.98 13.87
CA ARG A 189 16.86 -6.88 14.86
C ARG A 189 16.49 -8.27 15.37
N SER A 190 16.33 -8.39 16.68
CA SER A 190 15.82 -9.61 17.31
C SER A 190 14.35 -9.84 16.94
N LYS A 191 13.89 -11.09 17.09
CA LYS A 191 12.48 -11.44 16.87
C LYS A 191 11.53 -10.56 17.68
N LYS A 192 11.85 -10.34 18.96
CA LYS A 192 11.05 -9.45 19.84
C LYS A 192 10.91 -8.04 19.26
N GLU A 193 12.01 -7.46 18.79
CA GLU A 193 11.97 -6.13 18.18
C GLU A 193 11.13 -6.11 16.91
N LYS A 194 11.16 -7.17 16.09
CA LYS A 194 10.34 -7.32 14.88
C LYS A 194 8.86 -7.53 15.18
N ASP A 195 8.55 -8.17 16.30
CA ASP A 195 7.17 -8.35 16.75
C ASP A 195 6.59 -7.04 17.29
N GLU A 196 7.42 -6.20 17.94
CA GLU A 196 7.02 -4.90 18.52
C GLU A 196 6.97 -3.76 17.51
N LEU A 197 7.94 -3.69 16.58
CA LEU A 197 8.03 -2.63 15.58
C LEU A 197 8.09 -3.24 14.18
N GLU A 198 7.45 -2.61 13.20
CA GLU A 198 7.55 -2.98 11.80
C GLU A 198 8.66 -2.17 11.12
N GLU A 199 9.49 -2.79 10.29
CA GLU A 199 10.38 -2.04 9.39
C GLU A 199 9.60 -1.62 8.15
N ILE A 200 9.42 -0.31 7.96
CA ILE A 200 8.55 0.24 6.91
C ILE A 200 9.36 1.10 5.96
N LEU A 201 9.28 0.79 4.67
CA LEU A 201 9.67 1.69 3.59
C LEU A 201 8.57 2.74 3.39
N VAL A 202 8.94 4.02 3.47
CA VAL A 202 8.05 5.15 3.24
C VAL A 202 8.52 5.90 2.00
N ILE A 203 7.64 5.99 0.99
CA ILE A 203 7.82 6.85 -0.18
C ILE A 203 7.00 8.11 0.07
N GLU A 204 7.68 9.23 0.24
CA GLU A 204 7.13 10.49 0.74
C GLU A 204 6.83 11.46 -0.40
N GLY A 205 5.72 12.19 -0.23
CA GLY A 205 5.35 13.30 -1.10
C GLY A 205 5.15 12.90 -2.55
N ILE A 206 4.52 11.76 -2.81
CA ILE A 206 4.12 11.33 -4.14
C ILE A 206 3.10 12.37 -4.67
N GLU A 207 3.52 13.17 -5.64
CA GLU A 207 2.77 14.28 -6.21
C GLU A 207 2.34 13.98 -7.65
N LEU A 208 1.07 14.16 -7.96
CA LEU A 208 0.47 13.93 -9.28
C LEU A 208 -0.88 14.62 -9.39
N ASP A 209 -1.41 14.73 -10.62
CA ASP A 209 -2.77 15.19 -10.86
C ASP A 209 -3.78 14.11 -10.45
N ARG A 210 -4.86 14.54 -9.78
CA ARG A 210 -5.86 13.64 -9.15
C ARG A 210 -6.60 12.76 -10.16
N ASP A 211 -6.80 13.25 -11.38
CA ASP A 211 -7.54 12.59 -12.45
C ASP A 211 -6.68 11.66 -13.31
N VAL A 212 -5.40 11.50 -12.99
CA VAL A 212 -4.49 10.61 -13.71
C VAL A 212 -4.47 9.23 -13.06
N TYR A 213 -4.79 8.19 -13.84
CA TYR A 213 -4.48 6.83 -13.42
C TYR A 213 -2.95 6.67 -13.44
N ALA A 214 -2.34 6.49 -12.26
CA ALA A 214 -0.89 6.31 -12.14
C ALA A 214 -0.59 5.03 -11.37
N LYS A 215 0.45 4.30 -11.81
CA LYS A 215 0.92 3.11 -11.11
C LYS A 215 2.42 2.96 -11.24
N PHE A 216 3.10 2.72 -10.13
CA PHE A 216 4.49 2.27 -10.12
C PHE A 216 4.71 1.14 -9.12
N ASP A 217 5.62 0.25 -9.45
CA ASP A 217 6.00 -0.89 -8.62
C ASP A 217 7.26 -0.58 -7.82
N VAL A 218 7.37 -1.20 -6.65
CA VAL A 218 8.47 -1.01 -5.70
C VAL A 218 9.13 -2.35 -5.45
N TYR A 219 10.44 -2.40 -5.69
CA TYR A 219 11.26 -3.58 -5.46
C TYR A 219 12.35 -3.30 -4.44
N ILE A 220 12.74 -4.34 -3.71
CA ILE A 220 13.78 -4.32 -2.68
C ILE A 220 14.85 -5.33 -3.06
N ASN A 221 16.10 -4.85 -3.13
CA ASN A 221 17.28 -5.63 -3.49
C ASN A 221 17.12 -6.41 -4.81
N ASP A 222 16.34 -5.85 -5.75
CA ASP A 222 16.25 -6.41 -7.10
C ASP A 222 17.43 -5.95 -7.95
N GLU A 223 18.40 -6.86 -8.06
CA GLU A 223 19.78 -6.57 -8.45
C GLU A 223 20.20 -7.23 -9.78
N ASP A 224 19.27 -7.90 -10.49
CA ASP A 224 19.56 -8.66 -11.72
C ASP A 224 18.75 -8.19 -12.94
N ASP A 225 19.21 -8.60 -14.12
CA ASP A 225 18.57 -8.35 -15.42
C ASP A 225 17.41 -9.34 -15.73
N VAL A 226 17.05 -10.21 -14.79
CA VAL A 226 15.96 -11.19 -14.94
C VAL A 226 14.66 -10.60 -14.42
N VAL A 227 13.56 -10.82 -15.14
CA VAL A 227 12.24 -10.26 -14.83
C VAL A 227 11.73 -10.75 -13.47
N THR A 228 11.64 -9.84 -12.50
CA THR A 228 10.96 -10.05 -11.22
C THR A 228 9.45 -9.88 -11.39
N THR A 229 8.66 -10.75 -10.78
CA THR A 229 7.19 -10.72 -10.83
C THR A 229 6.59 -10.38 -9.47
N PRO A 230 5.29 -10.05 -9.40
CA PRO A 230 4.59 -9.87 -8.12
C PRO A 230 4.56 -11.11 -7.21
N GLU A 231 4.97 -12.28 -7.69
CA GLU A 231 5.07 -13.50 -6.88
C GLU A 231 6.41 -13.59 -6.13
N ASN A 232 7.39 -12.76 -6.49
CA ASN A 232 8.70 -12.76 -5.87
C ASN A 232 8.74 -11.89 -4.60
N THR A 233 9.55 -12.28 -3.63
CA THR A 233 9.77 -11.53 -2.38
C THR A 233 10.32 -10.14 -2.63
N GLU A 234 11.18 -9.96 -3.64
CA GLU A 234 11.77 -8.67 -4.01
C GLU A 234 10.70 -7.63 -4.37
N PHE A 235 9.52 -8.05 -4.85
CA PHE A 235 8.39 -7.15 -5.07
C PHE A 235 7.74 -6.78 -3.73
N ALA A 236 7.91 -5.53 -3.29
CA ALA A 236 7.37 -5.03 -2.03
C ALA A 236 5.92 -4.53 -2.14
N GLY A 237 5.50 -4.12 -3.33
CA GLY A 237 4.17 -3.60 -3.57
C GLY A 237 4.15 -2.58 -4.71
N SER A 238 3.05 -1.86 -4.83
CA SER A 238 2.90 -0.78 -5.80
C SER A 238 2.24 0.42 -5.16
N PHE A 239 2.37 1.58 -5.78
CA PHE A 239 1.43 2.68 -5.63
C PHE A 239 0.41 2.65 -6.77
N VAL A 240 -0.86 2.90 -6.47
CA VAL A 240 -1.96 3.03 -7.45
C VAL A 240 -2.78 4.27 -7.13
N ASN A 241 -2.96 5.15 -8.12
CA ASN A 241 -3.93 6.25 -8.05
C ASN A 241 -5.11 5.97 -8.97
N VAL A 242 -6.31 5.79 -8.42
CA VAL A 242 -7.55 5.75 -9.22
C VAL A 242 -7.96 7.19 -9.56
N PRO A 243 -8.28 7.50 -10.83
CA PRO A 243 -8.77 8.82 -11.22
C PRO A 243 -9.93 9.30 -10.34
N HIS A 244 -9.88 10.57 -9.94
CA HIS A 244 -11.00 11.23 -9.30
C HIS A 244 -11.19 12.64 -9.85
N LYS A 245 -12.01 12.75 -10.90
CA LYS A 245 -12.27 14.03 -11.57
C LYS A 245 -13.20 14.90 -10.74
N HIS A 246 -12.72 16.08 -10.35
CA HIS A 246 -13.49 17.13 -9.69
C HIS A 246 -13.28 18.48 -10.38
N LYS A 247 -14.27 19.38 -10.28
CA LYS A 247 -14.25 20.70 -10.93
C LYS A 247 -13.09 21.61 -10.51
N ASN A 248 -12.48 21.34 -9.35
CA ASN A 248 -11.35 22.11 -8.83
C ASN A 248 -10.10 21.22 -8.86
N GLY A 249 -9.49 21.07 -10.04
CA GLY A 249 -8.28 20.28 -10.25
C GLY A 249 -7.15 20.76 -9.33
N LYS A 250 -6.87 19.97 -8.30
CA LYS A 250 -5.69 20.11 -7.45
C LYS A 250 -4.82 18.88 -7.64
N LYS A 251 -3.51 19.11 -7.69
CA LYS A 251 -2.52 18.05 -7.44
C LYS A 251 -2.82 17.40 -6.10
N ILE A 252 -2.63 16.09 -6.03
CA ILE A 252 -2.56 15.39 -4.75
C ILE A 252 -1.10 15.25 -4.35
N LYS A 253 -0.85 15.24 -3.04
CA LYS A 253 0.44 14.89 -2.47
C LYS A 253 0.17 13.87 -1.38
N THR A 254 0.69 12.66 -1.54
CA THR A 254 0.41 11.52 -0.67
C THR A 254 1.69 10.76 -0.33
N GLN A 255 1.58 9.62 0.33
CA GLN A 255 2.68 8.73 0.63
C GLN A 255 2.28 7.27 0.43
N LEU A 256 3.28 6.40 0.22
CA LEU A 256 3.12 4.95 0.23
C LEU A 256 3.94 4.38 1.39
N ARG A 257 3.34 3.46 2.16
CA ARG A 257 4.00 2.73 3.25
C ARG A 257 3.96 1.24 2.93
N LEU A 258 5.12 0.58 2.93
CA LEU A 258 5.26 -0.85 2.67
C LEU A 258 6.06 -1.48 3.80
N SER A 259 5.54 -2.56 4.39
CA SER A 259 6.33 -3.37 5.32
C SER A 259 7.43 -4.09 4.54
N ILE A 260 8.65 -4.01 5.05
CA ILE A 260 9.80 -4.72 4.49
C ILE A 260 10.40 -5.72 5.47
N THR A 261 9.88 -5.89 6.68
CA THR A 261 10.43 -6.84 7.68
C THR A 261 10.49 -8.26 7.13
N GLU A 262 9.39 -8.75 6.54
CA GLU A 262 9.32 -10.09 5.94
C GLU A 262 10.28 -10.24 4.75
N ILE A 263 10.40 -9.17 3.95
CA ILE A 263 11.31 -9.11 2.81
C ILE A 263 12.76 -9.20 3.31
N MET A 264 13.14 -8.46 4.36
CA MET A 264 14.50 -8.53 4.91
C MET A 264 14.88 -9.94 5.38
N GLU A 265 13.93 -10.67 5.95
CA GLU A 265 14.11 -12.06 6.38
C GLU A 265 14.28 -13.00 5.19
N ASP A 266 13.35 -12.96 4.25
CA ASP A 266 13.31 -13.85 3.09
C ASP A 266 14.48 -13.61 2.13
N LEU A 267 14.97 -12.37 2.09
CA LEU A 267 16.11 -11.95 1.28
C LEU A 267 17.47 -12.15 1.98
N ASP A 268 17.50 -12.60 3.24
CA ASP A 268 18.69 -12.71 4.10
C ASP A 268 19.50 -11.39 4.16
N ALA A 269 18.78 -10.27 4.26
CA ALA A 269 19.31 -8.91 4.21
C ALA A 269 19.36 -8.23 5.60
N ASP A 270 19.12 -8.98 6.67
CA ASP A 270 19.02 -8.45 8.03
C ASP A 270 20.29 -7.73 8.52
N ASP A 271 21.48 -8.09 8.02
CA ASP A 271 22.76 -7.47 8.39
C ASP A 271 23.14 -6.25 7.53
N ASP A 272 22.35 -5.93 6.51
CA ASP A 272 22.69 -4.87 5.57
C ASP A 272 22.39 -3.50 6.16
N ASP A 273 23.32 -2.56 6.03
CA ASP A 273 23.14 -1.17 6.51
C ASP A 273 22.22 -0.36 5.58
N HIS A 274 22.12 -0.77 4.31
CA HIS A 274 21.33 -0.12 3.28
C HIS A 274 20.62 -1.19 2.44
N VAL A 275 19.51 -0.80 1.81
CA VAL A 275 18.80 -1.62 0.82
C VAL A 275 18.68 -0.86 -0.48
N LEU A 276 18.78 -1.58 -1.60
CA LEU A 276 18.50 -1.05 -2.91
C LEU A 276 16.98 -1.01 -3.10
N VAL A 277 16.42 0.18 -3.23
CA VAL A 277 15.02 0.37 -3.60
C VAL A 277 14.94 0.74 -5.07
N THR A 278 14.15 -0.01 -5.82
CA THR A 278 13.90 0.25 -7.24
C THR A 278 12.44 0.65 -7.43
N LEU A 279 12.21 1.85 -7.97
CA LEU A 279 10.89 2.32 -8.38
C LEU A 279 10.73 2.13 -9.89
N VAL A 280 9.70 1.40 -10.31
CA VAL A 280 9.45 1.07 -11.71
C VAL A 280 8.11 1.70 -12.13
N PRO A 281 8.09 2.78 -12.93
CA PRO A 281 6.84 3.30 -13.47
C PRO A 281 6.20 2.29 -14.41
N THR A 282 4.91 2.00 -14.19
CA THR A 282 4.15 1.04 -15.02
C THR A 282 2.96 1.68 -15.75
N ASN A 283 2.43 2.79 -15.23
CA ASN A 283 1.45 3.61 -15.92
C ASN A 283 1.60 5.08 -15.50
N ALA A 284 1.62 5.99 -16.48
CA ALA A 284 1.71 7.45 -16.28
C ALA A 284 2.78 7.89 -15.27
N GLY A 285 3.95 7.24 -15.28
CA GLY A 285 5.04 7.55 -14.35
C GLY A 285 5.56 8.99 -14.51
N ASP A 286 5.48 9.53 -15.72
CA ASP A 286 5.83 10.90 -16.02
C ASP A 286 4.87 11.93 -15.39
N ALA A 287 3.67 11.52 -14.97
CA ALA A 287 2.77 12.36 -14.17
C ALA A 287 3.10 12.35 -12.67
N VAL A 288 4.00 11.47 -12.22
CA VAL A 288 4.35 11.28 -10.80
C VAL A 288 5.68 11.93 -10.47
N THR A 289 5.71 12.73 -9.40
CA THR A 289 6.94 13.22 -8.77
C THR A 289 7.05 12.65 -7.37
N VAL A 290 8.18 12.03 -7.04
CA VAL A 290 8.49 11.54 -5.68
C VAL A 290 9.42 12.53 -5.01
N HIS A 291 9.11 12.94 -3.77
CA HIS A 291 9.89 13.95 -3.04
C HIS A 291 10.90 13.35 -2.06
N GLY A 292 10.70 12.11 -1.61
CA GLY A 292 11.65 11.46 -0.72
C GLY A 292 11.35 9.98 -0.50
N ILE A 293 12.34 9.26 0.01
CA ILE A 293 12.20 7.88 0.46
C ILE A 293 13.03 7.69 1.73
N LYS A 294 12.47 6.95 2.69
CA LYS A 294 13.16 6.57 3.93
C LYS A 294 12.67 5.21 4.43
N ILE A 295 13.40 4.63 5.38
CA ILE A 295 12.96 3.48 6.17
C ILE A 295 12.85 3.90 7.62
N GLU A 296 11.73 3.55 8.25
CA GLU A 296 11.48 3.81 9.67
C GLU A 296 11.00 2.56 10.40
N LEU A 297 11.02 2.63 11.74
CA LEU A 297 10.44 1.63 12.62
C LEU A 297 9.15 2.20 13.20
N ASP A 298 8.04 1.48 13.05
CA ASP A 298 6.69 1.95 13.43
C ASP A 298 5.92 0.84 14.16
N ASP A 299 5.06 1.20 15.10
CA ASP A 299 4.25 0.25 15.90
C ASP A 299 2.87 -0.09 15.27
#